data_AF-A0A2M7LLN8-F1
#
_entry.id   AF-A0A2M7LLN8-F1
#
_cell.length_a   1.000
_cell.length_b   1.000
_cell.length_c   1.000
_cell.angle_alpha   90.00
_cell.angle_beta   90.00
_cell.angle_gamma   90.00
#
_symmetry.space_group_name_H-M   'P 1'
#
loop_
_entity.id
_entity.type
_entity.pdbx_description
1 polymer ?
#
loop_
_entity_poly.entity_id
_entity_poly.type
_entity_poly.pdbx_seq_one_letter_code
_entity_poly.pdbx_strand_id
1 'polypeptide(L)'
;MNKIKSVIVFLLVFVVPFMFFPFFQNLVQINIVYILAFGALLLVIISFLQLLISKKLIVQTSPLDIPVILFLSAVSLSFFTTATNKMQALLDPSFGLLMLISLGILYYYMRASHASPLRVFSLSGFVISSLLIVLSLEPTKGIGAIPLDLLLFIGFTFMYSLGSLVRSFSSKEDVPKVVHICTLIIISLSLIISSIAFSKQGALFPSFSLSFKAASQIVKTLLTFLFGLGMDNYSFVFTQVKDIAYN
;
A
#
# COMPACT_ATOMS: atom_id res chain seq x y z
N MET A 1 15.00 -24.69 -1.28
CA MET A 1 13.71 -23.98 -1.19
C MET A 1 13.85 -22.51 -0.76
N ASN A 2 14.74 -22.18 0.19
CA ASN A 2 14.93 -20.78 0.63
C ASN A 2 15.36 -19.81 -0.49
N LYS A 3 16.26 -20.23 -1.40
CA LYS A 3 16.64 -19.41 -2.57
C LYS A 3 15.43 -19.10 -3.47
N ILE A 4 14.58 -20.09 -3.74
CA ILE A 4 13.37 -19.92 -4.57
C ILE A 4 12.40 -18.92 -3.92
N LYS A 5 12.13 -19.06 -2.61
CA LYS A 5 11.30 -18.10 -1.87
C LYS A 5 11.86 -16.68 -1.97
N SER A 6 13.18 -16.53 -1.80
CA SER A 6 13.85 -15.22 -1.90
C SER A 6 13.70 -14.60 -3.29
N VAL A 7 13.79 -15.40 -4.36
CA VAL A 7 13.59 -14.92 -5.74
C VAL A 7 12.15 -14.48 -5.95
N ILE A 8 11.17 -15.24 -5.45
CA ILE A 8 9.75 -14.87 -5.56
C ILE A 8 9.46 -13.57 -4.80
N VAL A 9 9.95 -13.44 -3.56
CA VAL A 9 9.82 -12.20 -2.79
C VAL A 9 10.46 -11.03 -3.54
N PHE A 10 11.66 -11.22 -4.11
CA PHE A 10 12.33 -10.20 -4.89
C PHE A 10 11.48 -9.76 -6.09
N LEU A 11 10.96 -10.70 -6.87
CA LEU A 11 10.11 -10.42 -8.03
C LEU A 11 8.84 -9.69 -7.62
N LEU A 12 8.16 -10.12 -6.56
CA LEU A 12 6.95 -9.46 -6.08
C LEU A 12 7.23 -8.03 -5.64
N VAL A 13 8.24 -7.83 -4.80
CA VAL A 13 8.63 -6.50 -4.29
C VAL A 13 9.09 -5.59 -5.43
N PHE A 14 9.80 -6.13 -6.43
CA PHE A 14 10.23 -5.39 -7.61
C PHE A 14 9.04 -4.95 -8.48
N VAL A 15 8.03 -5.80 -8.65
CA VAL A 15 6.87 -5.53 -9.50
C VAL A 15 5.91 -4.53 -8.85
N VAL A 16 5.82 -4.49 -7.51
CA VAL A 16 4.86 -3.62 -6.78
C VAL A 16 4.90 -2.16 -7.24
N PRO A 17 6.06 -1.48 -7.32
CA PRO A 17 6.09 -0.12 -7.83
C PRO A 17 5.57 0.02 -9.28
N PHE A 18 5.80 -0.97 -10.15
CA PHE A 18 5.42 -0.88 -11.57
C PHE A 18 3.91 -0.86 -11.75
N MET A 19 3.19 -1.39 -10.77
CA MET A 19 1.73 -1.43 -10.77
C MET A 19 1.08 -0.04 -10.74
N PHE A 20 1.81 0.97 -10.27
CA PHE A 20 1.30 2.33 -10.15
C PHE A 20 1.38 3.12 -11.47
N PHE A 21 1.90 2.51 -12.52
CA PHE A 21 2.10 3.17 -13.80
C PHE A 21 0.76 3.47 -14.53
N PRO A 22 0.54 4.67 -15.11
CA PRO A 22 -0.73 5.08 -15.72
C PRO A 22 -1.23 4.17 -16.85
N PHE A 23 -0.32 3.61 -17.66
CA PHE A 23 -0.68 2.65 -18.71
C PHE A 23 -1.43 1.43 -18.15
N PHE A 24 -1.10 1.08 -16.92
CA PHE A 24 -1.67 -0.04 -16.22
C PHE A 24 -3.00 0.31 -15.54
N GLN A 25 -3.25 1.54 -15.09
CA GLN A 25 -4.40 1.90 -14.24
C GLN A 25 -5.77 1.36 -14.70
N ASN A 26 -6.06 1.37 -16.01
CA ASN A 26 -7.34 0.88 -16.55
C ASN A 26 -7.44 -0.67 -16.61
N LEU A 27 -6.31 -1.37 -16.64
CA LEU A 27 -6.22 -2.83 -16.62
C LEU A 27 -5.92 -3.37 -15.22
N VAL A 28 -5.50 -2.53 -14.26
CA VAL A 28 -4.60 -2.99 -13.18
C VAL A 28 -5.13 -3.00 -11.76
N GLN A 29 -6.14 -2.23 -11.37
CA GLN A 29 -6.62 -2.32 -9.97
C GLN A 29 -6.94 -3.77 -9.55
N ILE A 30 -7.62 -4.51 -10.42
CA ILE A 30 -7.90 -5.94 -10.25
C ILE A 30 -6.62 -6.81 -10.33
N ASN A 31 -5.67 -6.46 -11.20
CA ASN A 31 -4.45 -7.26 -11.40
C ASN A 31 -3.43 -7.16 -10.26
N ILE A 32 -3.35 -6.03 -9.54
CA ILE A 32 -2.38 -5.89 -8.42
C ILE A 32 -2.71 -6.89 -7.32
N VAL A 33 -3.98 -6.92 -6.91
CA VAL A 33 -4.48 -7.83 -5.88
C VAL A 33 -4.14 -9.26 -6.26
N TYR A 34 -4.44 -9.64 -7.51
CA TYR A 34 -4.23 -11.02 -7.95
C TYR A 34 -2.76 -11.39 -8.07
N ILE A 35 -1.89 -10.50 -8.55
CA ILE A 35 -0.46 -10.79 -8.65
C ILE A 35 0.16 -10.93 -7.26
N LEU A 36 -0.19 -10.03 -6.32
CA LEU A 36 0.27 -10.13 -4.94
C LEU A 36 -0.29 -11.37 -4.24
N ALA A 37 -1.58 -11.65 -4.39
CA ALA A 37 -2.23 -12.82 -3.80
C ALA A 37 -1.68 -14.13 -4.36
N PHE A 38 -1.50 -14.21 -5.68
CA PHE A 38 -0.92 -15.37 -6.33
C PHE A 38 0.52 -15.59 -5.85
N GLY A 39 1.33 -14.53 -5.80
CA GLY A 39 2.69 -14.60 -5.28
C GLY A 39 2.76 -15.03 -3.81
N ALA A 40 1.90 -14.47 -2.97
CA ALA A 40 1.77 -14.83 -1.56
C ALA A 40 1.33 -16.28 -1.39
N LEU A 41 0.35 -16.75 -2.16
CA LEU A 41 -0.11 -18.14 -2.18
C LEU A 41 1.03 -19.08 -2.57
N LEU A 42 1.79 -18.75 -3.61
CA LEU A 42 2.93 -19.53 -4.07
C LEU A 42 3.98 -19.68 -2.95
N LEU A 43 4.27 -18.60 -2.21
CA LEU A 43 5.16 -18.63 -1.06
C LEU A 43 4.65 -19.57 0.05
N VAL A 44 3.35 -19.51 0.36
CA VAL A 44 2.71 -20.40 1.35
C VAL A 44 2.80 -21.86 0.90
N ILE A 45 2.50 -22.17 -0.36
CA ILE A 45 2.59 -23.52 -0.92
C ILE A 45 4.03 -24.05 -0.81
N ILE A 46 5.04 -23.25 -1.17
CA ILE A 46 6.45 -23.67 -1.02
C ILE A 46 6.80 -23.92 0.44
N SER A 47 6.33 -23.09 1.37
CA SER A 47 6.56 -23.34 2.81
C SER A 47 5.88 -24.58 3.32
N PHE A 48 4.65 -24.86 2.86
CA PHE A 48 3.93 -26.07 3.21
C PHE A 48 4.66 -27.31 2.68
N LEU A 49 5.09 -27.31 1.43
CA LEU A 49 5.91 -28.39 0.86
C LEU A 49 7.22 -28.57 1.63
N GLN A 50 7.87 -27.48 2.03
CA GLN A 50 9.09 -27.54 2.83
C GLN A 50 8.83 -28.14 4.22
N LEU A 51 7.68 -27.82 4.84
CA LEU A 51 7.26 -28.37 6.12
C LEU A 51 7.02 -29.88 6.03
N LEU A 52 6.37 -30.36 4.96
CA LEU A 52 6.14 -31.79 4.74
C LEU A 52 7.46 -32.57 4.62
N ILE A 53 8.46 -31.98 3.95
CA ILE A 53 9.77 -32.61 3.76
C ILE A 53 10.62 -32.53 5.03
N SER A 54 10.70 -31.36 5.67
CA SER A 54 11.60 -31.15 6.81
C SER A 54 11.03 -31.66 8.13
N LYS A 55 9.70 -31.76 8.24
CA LYS A 55 8.94 -32.00 9.48
C LYS A 55 9.27 -31.04 10.62
N LYS A 56 9.90 -29.90 10.31
CA LYS A 56 10.33 -28.89 11.29
C LYS A 56 9.75 -27.54 10.91
N LEU A 57 9.03 -26.94 11.86
CA LEU A 57 8.47 -25.61 11.75
C LEU A 57 9.34 -24.66 12.57
N ILE A 58 10.12 -23.81 11.90
CA ILE A 58 10.93 -22.78 12.55
C ILE A 58 10.20 -21.45 12.35
N VAL A 59 9.50 -20.98 13.39
CA VAL A 59 8.93 -19.63 13.40
C VAL A 59 9.97 -18.69 13.97
N GLN A 60 10.39 -17.69 13.21
CA GLN A 60 11.12 -16.56 13.76
C GLN A 60 10.09 -15.51 14.18
N THR A 61 10.14 -15.05 15.43
CA THR A 61 9.21 -14.02 15.96
C THR A 61 9.90 -12.66 16.04
N SER A 62 9.17 -11.59 15.72
CA SER A 62 9.61 -10.19 15.79
C SER A 62 8.58 -9.41 16.61
N PRO A 63 9.00 -8.33 17.30
CA PRO A 63 8.07 -7.48 18.04
C PRO A 63 6.95 -6.91 17.14
N LEU A 64 7.19 -6.74 15.84
CA LEU A 64 6.17 -6.27 14.89
C LEU A 64 5.19 -7.36 14.44
N ASP A 65 5.44 -8.63 14.72
CA ASP A 65 4.54 -9.70 14.27
C ASP A 65 3.23 -9.69 15.04
N ILE A 66 3.27 -9.41 16.34
CA ILE A 66 2.09 -9.35 17.21
C ILE A 66 1.09 -8.29 16.70
N PRO A 67 1.47 -7.01 16.51
CA PRO A 67 0.53 -6.01 16.01
C PRO A 67 0.04 -6.32 14.60
N VAL A 68 0.86 -6.90 13.72
CA VAL A 68 0.44 -7.31 12.37
C VAL A 68 -0.61 -8.43 12.43
N ILE A 69 -0.40 -9.47 13.26
CA ILE A 69 -1.38 -10.56 13.43
C ILE A 69 -2.67 -10.02 14.04
N LEU A 70 -2.58 -9.22 15.11
CA LEU A 70 -3.75 -8.62 15.74
C LEU A 70 -4.54 -7.77 14.74
N PHE A 71 -3.86 -6.94 13.97
CA PHE A 71 -4.49 -6.15 12.90
C PHE A 71 -5.19 -7.03 11.86
N LEU A 72 -4.49 -8.03 11.29
CA LEU A 72 -5.08 -8.92 10.29
C LEU A 72 -6.25 -9.73 10.85
N SER A 73 -6.18 -10.14 12.12
CA SER A 73 -7.26 -10.85 12.79
C SER A 73 -8.48 -9.96 13.01
N ALA A 74 -8.27 -8.71 13.44
CA ALA A 74 -9.34 -7.73 13.63
C ALA A 74 -10.05 -7.40 12.31
N VAL A 75 -9.28 -7.19 11.25
CA VAL A 75 -9.81 -6.97 9.89
C VAL A 75 -10.56 -8.20 9.38
N SER A 76 -10.01 -9.40 9.58
CA SER A 76 -10.68 -10.64 9.16
C SER A 76 -12.01 -10.82 9.90
N LEU A 77 -12.03 -10.54 11.21
CA LEU A 77 -13.25 -10.61 12.01
C LEU A 77 -14.28 -9.58 11.53
N SER A 78 -13.83 -8.35 11.26
CA SER A 78 -14.65 -7.27 10.69
C SER A 78 -15.24 -7.68 9.34
N PHE A 79 -14.46 -8.30 8.46
CA PHE A 79 -14.94 -8.82 7.18
C PHE A 79 -16.09 -9.83 7.36
N PHE A 80 -15.95 -10.79 8.29
CA PHE A 80 -16.99 -11.81 8.50
C PHE A 80 -18.25 -11.26 9.18
N THR A 81 -18.11 -10.23 10.01
CA THR A 81 -19.21 -9.72 10.87
C THR A 81 -19.93 -8.52 10.29
N THR A 82 -19.23 -7.59 9.64
CA THR A 82 -19.76 -6.27 9.27
C THR A 82 -19.83 -6.00 7.77
N ALA A 83 -19.10 -6.74 6.93
CA ALA A 83 -19.09 -6.46 5.49
C ALA A 83 -20.47 -6.75 4.87
N THR A 84 -21.09 -5.72 4.32
CA THR A 84 -22.38 -5.81 3.61
C THR A 84 -22.22 -6.54 2.28
N ASN A 85 -21.15 -6.21 1.54
CA ASN A 85 -20.76 -6.90 0.31
C ASN A 85 -19.43 -7.65 0.52
N LYS A 86 -19.51 -8.95 0.81
CA LYS A 86 -18.33 -9.80 1.03
C LYS A 86 -17.42 -9.91 -0.19
N MET A 87 -17.97 -9.88 -1.41
CA MET A 87 -17.13 -10.02 -2.61
C MET A 87 -16.29 -8.76 -2.81
N GLN A 88 -16.92 -7.59 -2.68
CA GLN A 88 -16.26 -6.30 -2.78
C GLN A 88 -15.25 -6.12 -1.64
N ALA A 89 -15.62 -6.40 -0.39
CA ALA A 89 -14.70 -6.30 0.74
C ALA A 89 -13.53 -7.30 0.66
N LEU A 90 -13.69 -8.44 -0.04
CA LEU A 90 -12.61 -9.40 -0.26
C LEU A 90 -11.64 -8.92 -1.35
N LEU A 91 -12.18 -8.45 -2.47
CA LEU A 91 -11.43 -8.12 -3.69
C LEU A 91 -11.09 -6.64 -3.87
N ASP A 92 -11.47 -5.78 -2.92
CA ASP A 92 -11.15 -4.36 -3.00
C ASP A 92 -9.62 -4.16 -3.18
N PRO A 93 -9.20 -3.41 -4.21
CA PRO A 93 -7.79 -3.33 -4.58
C PRO A 93 -6.96 -2.44 -3.66
N SER A 94 -7.61 -1.57 -2.89
CA SER A 94 -6.92 -0.65 -1.99
C SER A 94 -6.82 -1.25 -0.60
N PHE A 95 -7.96 -1.75 -0.11
CA PHE A 95 -8.10 -2.22 1.26
C PHE A 95 -8.98 -3.48 1.32
N GLY A 96 -8.90 -4.38 0.37
CA GLY A 96 -9.61 -5.66 0.44
C GLY A 96 -8.90 -6.67 1.34
N LEU A 97 -9.66 -7.63 1.88
CA LEU A 97 -9.12 -8.63 2.80
C LEU A 97 -8.01 -9.45 2.12
N LEU A 98 -8.22 -9.80 0.85
CA LEU A 98 -7.24 -10.55 0.07
C LEU A 98 -5.94 -9.77 -0.06
N MET A 99 -6.01 -8.46 -0.32
CA MET A 99 -4.83 -7.59 -0.41
C MET A 99 -4.07 -7.56 0.92
N LEU A 100 -4.76 -7.30 2.04
CA LEU A 100 -4.11 -7.20 3.35
C LEU A 100 -3.50 -8.53 3.82
N ILE A 101 -4.18 -9.66 3.58
CA ILE A 101 -3.60 -10.98 3.87
C ILE A 101 -2.35 -11.22 3.01
N SER A 102 -2.41 -10.87 1.72
CA SER A 102 -1.27 -11.03 0.80
C SER A 102 -0.07 -10.19 1.23
N LEU A 103 -0.30 -8.95 1.66
CA LEU A 103 0.74 -8.09 2.23
C LEU A 103 1.27 -8.62 3.56
N GLY A 104 0.41 -9.14 4.42
CA GLY A 104 0.80 -9.79 5.68
C GLY A 104 1.73 -10.99 5.44
N ILE A 105 1.38 -11.85 4.49
CA ILE A 105 2.21 -12.97 4.06
C ILE A 105 3.55 -12.44 3.53
N LEU A 106 3.52 -11.47 2.61
CA LEU A 106 4.72 -10.89 2.02
C LEU A 106 5.64 -10.29 3.10
N TYR A 107 5.09 -9.58 4.09
CA TYR A 107 5.83 -9.06 5.25
C TYR A 107 6.61 -10.16 5.97
N TYR A 108 5.96 -11.29 6.30
CA TYR A 108 6.63 -12.41 6.96
C TYR A 108 7.79 -12.99 6.14
N TYR A 109 7.62 -13.11 4.82
CA TYR A 109 8.69 -13.62 3.95
C TYR A 109 9.81 -12.62 3.69
N MET A 110 9.48 -11.33 3.54
CA MET A 110 10.48 -10.26 3.44
C MET A 110 11.37 -10.24 4.67
N ARG A 111 10.77 -10.39 5.85
CA ARG A 111 11.49 -10.45 7.12
C ARG A 111 12.41 -11.68 7.20
N ALA A 112 11.92 -12.85 6.80
CA ALA A 112 12.70 -14.09 6.84
C ALA A 112 13.82 -14.12 5.78
N SER A 113 13.75 -13.27 4.76
CA SER A 113 14.77 -13.20 3.73
C SER A 113 16.01 -12.42 4.20
N HIS A 114 17.20 -12.97 4.00
CA HIS A 114 18.47 -12.28 4.29
C HIS A 114 18.79 -11.17 3.29
N ALA A 115 18.21 -11.22 2.09
CA ALA A 115 18.31 -10.14 1.12
C ALA A 115 17.55 -8.93 1.67
N SER A 116 18.01 -7.71 1.37
CA SER A 116 17.36 -6.47 1.80
C SER A 116 16.26 -6.10 0.79
N PRO A 117 14.99 -6.50 1.01
CA PRO A 117 13.94 -6.32 0.01
C PRO A 117 13.65 -4.83 -0.21
N LEU A 118 13.95 -4.01 0.80
CA LEU A 118 13.95 -2.55 0.74
C LEU A 118 14.86 -2.00 -0.36
N ARG A 119 16.02 -2.61 -0.65
CA ARG A 119 16.90 -2.18 -1.76
C ARG A 119 16.27 -2.48 -3.12
N VAL A 120 15.53 -3.57 -3.20
CA VAL A 120 14.82 -3.97 -4.42
C VAL A 120 13.66 -3.03 -4.69
N PHE A 121 12.90 -2.72 -3.65
CA PHE A 121 11.84 -1.73 -3.68
C PHE A 121 12.37 -0.34 -4.02
N SER A 122 13.50 0.08 -3.44
CA SER A 122 14.09 1.38 -3.75
C SER A 122 14.59 1.45 -5.19
N LEU A 123 15.22 0.39 -5.71
CA LEU A 123 15.67 0.34 -7.10
C LEU A 123 14.49 0.40 -8.08
N SER A 124 13.49 -0.46 -7.91
CA SER A 124 12.29 -0.46 -8.76
C SER A 124 11.55 0.88 -8.66
N GLY A 125 11.33 1.36 -7.43
CA GLY A 125 10.75 2.66 -7.15
C GLY A 125 11.47 3.81 -7.83
N PHE A 126 12.81 3.85 -7.81
CA PHE A 126 13.62 4.84 -8.50
C PHE A 126 13.40 4.80 -10.03
N VAL A 127 13.44 3.61 -10.62
CA VAL A 127 13.26 3.43 -12.07
C VAL A 127 11.90 3.98 -12.52
N ILE A 128 10.83 3.62 -11.81
CA ILE A 128 9.48 4.04 -12.18
C ILE A 128 9.25 5.50 -11.89
N SER A 129 9.69 5.99 -10.74
CA SER A 129 9.52 7.40 -10.40
C SER A 129 10.25 8.30 -11.39
N SER A 130 11.47 7.93 -11.79
CA SER A 130 12.23 8.66 -12.83
C SER A 130 11.48 8.64 -14.17
N LEU A 131 11.00 7.47 -14.59
CA LEU A 131 10.26 7.33 -15.84
C LEU A 131 8.94 8.13 -15.81
N LEU A 132 8.24 8.13 -14.69
CA LEU A 132 7.01 8.90 -14.51
C LEU A 132 7.26 10.41 -14.49
N ILE A 133 8.34 10.87 -13.85
CA ILE A 133 8.75 12.28 -13.91
C ILE A 133 8.98 12.68 -15.38
N VAL A 134 9.71 11.88 -16.15
CA VAL A 134 9.96 12.16 -17.59
C VAL A 134 8.64 12.24 -18.38
N LEU A 135 7.73 11.29 -18.18
CA LEU A 135 6.43 11.30 -18.86
C LEU A 135 5.53 12.45 -18.40
N SER A 136 5.69 12.92 -17.16
CA SER A 136 4.94 14.07 -16.63
C SER A 136 5.39 15.40 -17.24
N LEU A 137 6.59 15.44 -17.83
CA LEU A 137 7.10 16.61 -18.54
C LEU A 137 6.54 16.73 -19.97
N GLU A 138 5.74 15.77 -20.45
CA GLU A 138 5.05 15.89 -21.74
C GLU A 138 4.09 17.09 -21.72
N PRO A 139 4.38 18.16 -22.49
CA PRO A 139 3.61 19.41 -22.42
C PRO A 139 2.17 19.25 -22.93
N THR A 140 1.87 18.16 -23.64
CA THR A 140 0.58 17.91 -24.29
C THR A 140 -0.50 17.39 -23.34
N LYS A 141 -0.14 16.76 -22.22
CA LYS A 141 -1.11 16.16 -21.28
C LYS A 141 -1.39 17.00 -20.04
N GLY A 142 -0.54 17.98 -19.75
CA GLY A 142 -0.63 18.81 -18.56
C GLY A 142 -0.38 18.02 -17.27
N ILE A 143 0.21 18.67 -16.27
CA ILE A 143 0.52 18.06 -14.96
C ILE A 143 -0.75 17.60 -14.21
N GLY A 144 -1.92 18.14 -14.57
CA GLY A 144 -3.20 17.82 -13.94
C GLY A 144 -3.79 16.44 -14.25
N ALA A 145 -3.20 15.65 -15.14
CA ALA A 145 -3.71 14.32 -15.50
C ALA A 145 -3.30 13.20 -14.52
N ILE A 146 -2.33 13.47 -13.64
CA ILE A 146 -1.82 12.46 -12.70
C ILE A 146 -2.60 12.55 -11.38
N PRO A 147 -3.21 11.45 -10.90
CA PRO A 147 -3.86 11.43 -9.59
C PRO A 147 -2.91 11.87 -8.48
N LEU A 148 -3.40 12.71 -7.57
CA LEU A 148 -2.62 13.29 -6.46
C LEU A 148 -1.92 12.20 -5.63
N ASP A 149 -2.65 11.14 -5.31
CA ASP A 149 -2.16 10.01 -4.51
C ASP A 149 -0.94 9.33 -5.14
N LEU A 150 -0.97 9.21 -6.47
CA LEU A 150 0.11 8.64 -7.26
C LEU A 150 1.33 9.58 -7.25
N LEU A 151 1.12 10.89 -7.42
CA LEU A 151 2.21 11.88 -7.36
C LEU A 151 2.92 11.86 -6.00
N LEU A 152 2.15 11.77 -4.91
CA LEU A 152 2.70 11.67 -3.55
C LEU A 152 3.49 10.37 -3.36
N PHE A 153 2.94 9.25 -3.81
CA PHE A 153 3.63 7.97 -3.75
C PHE A 153 4.95 8.00 -4.54
N ILE A 154 4.93 8.55 -5.76
CA ILE A 154 6.12 8.70 -6.61
C ILE A 154 7.16 9.59 -5.95
N GLY A 155 6.75 10.76 -5.46
CA GLY A 155 7.65 11.71 -4.80
C GLY A 155 8.31 11.10 -3.57
N PHE A 156 7.53 10.45 -2.72
CA PHE A 156 8.04 9.74 -1.54
C PHE A 156 9.00 8.61 -1.93
N THR A 157 8.61 7.78 -2.90
CA THR A 157 9.41 6.64 -3.34
C THR A 157 10.71 7.10 -3.99
N PHE A 158 10.68 8.13 -4.84
CA PHE A 158 11.86 8.74 -5.45
C PHE A 158 12.83 9.25 -4.37
N MET A 159 12.34 10.05 -3.43
CA MET A 159 13.18 10.63 -2.38
C MET A 159 13.76 9.58 -1.44
N TYR A 160 12.97 8.58 -1.03
CA TYR A 160 13.47 7.45 -0.26
C TYR A 160 14.55 6.67 -1.03
N SER A 161 14.31 6.41 -2.32
CA SER A 161 15.25 5.68 -3.17
C SER A 161 16.56 6.45 -3.41
N LEU A 162 16.47 7.77 -3.62
CA LEU A 162 17.62 8.65 -3.77
C LEU A 162 18.44 8.69 -2.48
N GLY A 163 17.80 8.85 -1.31
CA GLY A 163 18.47 8.83 -0.02
C GLY A 163 19.14 7.48 0.27
N SER A 164 18.48 6.37 -0.07
CA SER A 164 19.04 5.02 -0.01
C SER A 164 20.29 4.88 -0.89
N LEU A 165 20.23 5.41 -2.11
CA LEU A 165 21.31 5.31 -3.10
C LEU A 165 22.51 6.16 -2.70
N VAL A 166 22.30 7.42 -2.31
CA VAL A 166 23.35 8.33 -1.79
C VAL A 166 24.02 7.73 -0.55
N ARG A 167 23.25 7.13 0.36
CA ARG A 167 23.82 6.44 1.53
C ARG A 167 24.71 5.26 1.13
N SER A 168 24.39 4.56 0.03
CA SER A 168 25.23 3.48 -0.48
C SER A 168 26.59 3.97 -1.01
N PHE A 169 26.70 5.25 -1.36
CA PHE A 169 27.95 5.88 -1.84
C PHE A 169 28.73 6.61 -0.74
N SER A 170 28.07 7.04 0.33
CA SER A 170 28.75 7.68 1.47
C SER A 170 29.33 6.63 2.41
N SER A 171 30.66 6.44 2.36
CA SER A 171 31.38 5.53 3.27
C SER A 171 31.43 6.05 4.72
N LYS A 172 31.03 7.29 4.96
CA LYS A 172 30.94 7.88 6.30
C LYS A 172 29.49 7.76 6.78
N GLU A 173 29.32 6.94 7.81
CA GLU A 173 28.17 6.94 8.69
C GLU A 173 27.92 8.36 9.22
N ASP A 174 26.68 8.67 9.56
CA ASP A 174 26.24 9.94 10.21
C ASP A 174 25.76 11.07 9.30
N VAL A 175 25.11 10.77 8.18
CA VAL A 175 23.96 11.61 7.83
C VAL A 175 22.82 11.22 8.78
N PRO A 176 22.37 12.09 9.69
CA PRO A 176 21.34 11.74 10.64
C PRO A 176 20.07 11.38 9.87
N LYS A 177 19.55 10.17 10.12
CA LYS A 177 18.31 9.64 9.51
C LYS A 177 17.16 10.67 9.54
N VAL A 178 17.18 11.56 10.51
CA VAL A 178 16.27 12.69 10.71
C VAL A 178 16.27 13.66 9.52
N VAL A 179 17.42 14.04 8.95
CA VAL A 179 17.48 15.00 7.83
C VAL A 179 16.85 14.42 6.56
N HIS A 180 17.01 13.12 6.32
CA HIS A 180 16.33 12.45 5.21
C HIS A 180 14.82 12.33 5.43
N ILE A 181 14.38 12.05 6.66
CA ILE A 181 12.96 12.02 7.02
C ILE A 181 12.35 13.44 6.89
N CYS A 182 13.05 14.48 7.35
CA CYS A 182 12.59 15.87 7.25
C CYS A 182 12.54 16.36 5.81
N THR A 183 13.54 16.07 4.98
CA THR A 183 13.51 16.43 3.54
C THR A 183 12.40 15.67 2.80
N LEU A 184 12.16 14.40 3.14
CA LEU A 184 11.02 13.62 2.65
C LEU A 184 9.67 14.25 3.03
N ILE A 185 9.52 14.65 4.29
CA ILE A 185 8.29 15.30 4.79
C ILE A 185 8.09 16.64 4.08
N ILE A 186 9.12 17.46 3.93
CA ILE A 186 9.01 18.79 3.31
C ILE A 186 8.63 18.67 1.83
N ILE A 187 9.20 17.71 1.10
CA ILE A 187 8.91 17.50 -0.32
C ILE A 187 7.55 16.85 -0.53
N SER A 188 7.15 15.88 0.31
CA SER A 188 5.79 15.35 0.24
C SER A 188 4.76 16.44 0.53
N LEU A 189 5.01 17.29 1.54
CA LEU A 189 4.14 18.40 1.88
C LEU A 189 4.09 19.48 0.79
N SER A 190 5.21 19.77 0.12
CA SER A 190 5.22 20.72 -1.02
C SER A 190 4.47 20.19 -2.23
N LEU A 191 4.55 18.87 -2.51
CA LEU A 191 3.78 18.22 -3.56
C LEU A 191 2.28 18.19 -3.22
N ILE A 192 1.90 18.00 -1.95
CA ILE A 192 0.51 18.14 -1.46
C ILE A 192 0.01 19.57 -1.73
N ILE A 193 0.78 20.58 -1.30
CA ILE A 193 0.37 21.98 -1.45
C ILE A 193 0.27 22.39 -2.93
N SER A 194 1.25 21.98 -3.75
CA SER A 194 1.26 22.27 -5.19
C SER A 194 0.08 21.61 -5.90
N SER A 195 -0.24 20.37 -5.56
CA SER A 195 -1.35 19.66 -6.22
C SER A 195 -2.72 20.22 -5.80
N ILE A 196 -2.89 20.63 -4.54
CA ILE A 196 -4.08 21.37 -4.10
C ILE A 196 -4.19 22.71 -4.82
N ALA A 197 -3.09 23.47 -4.92
CA ALA A 197 -3.07 24.81 -5.51
C ALA A 197 -3.28 24.83 -7.03
N PHE A 198 -2.88 23.77 -7.75
CA PHE A 198 -2.89 23.74 -9.22
C PHE A 198 -3.89 22.74 -9.84
N SER A 199 -4.68 22.02 -9.05
CA SER A 199 -5.74 21.15 -9.60
C SER A 199 -6.87 21.99 -10.22
N LYS A 200 -7.01 21.95 -11.54
CA LYS A 200 -8.06 22.68 -12.28
C LYS A 200 -9.49 22.22 -11.97
N GLN A 201 -9.65 21.02 -11.40
CA GLN A 201 -10.95 20.45 -11.04
C GLN A 201 -11.24 20.52 -9.54
N GLY A 202 -10.29 20.97 -8.71
CA GLY A 202 -10.35 20.81 -7.26
C GLY A 202 -10.26 19.33 -6.88
N ALA A 203 -9.40 18.97 -5.94
CA ALA A 203 -9.54 17.66 -5.31
C ALA A 203 -10.92 17.63 -4.63
N LEU A 204 -11.87 16.87 -5.19
CA LEU A 204 -13.21 16.69 -4.63
C LEU A 204 -13.11 15.77 -3.40
N PHE A 205 -12.56 16.32 -2.32
CA PHE A 205 -12.69 15.68 -1.04
C PHE A 205 -14.16 15.69 -0.65
N PRO A 206 -14.68 14.56 -0.12
CA PRO A 206 -15.99 14.59 0.48
C PRO A 206 -16.04 15.68 1.54
N SER A 207 -17.15 16.43 1.59
CA SER A 207 -17.25 17.53 2.53
C SER A 207 -16.97 17.01 3.95
N PHE A 208 -16.21 17.78 4.73
CA PHE A 208 -15.84 17.37 6.08
C PHE A 208 -17.08 17.04 6.92
N SER A 209 -18.16 17.82 6.74
CA SER A 209 -19.45 17.61 7.41
C SER A 209 -20.04 16.23 7.11
N LEU A 210 -20.10 15.83 5.83
CA LEU A 210 -20.62 14.51 5.44
C LEU A 210 -19.71 13.38 5.91
N SER A 211 -18.40 13.58 5.80
CA SER A 211 -17.39 12.62 6.25
C SER A 211 -17.48 12.35 7.75
N PHE A 212 -17.64 13.43 8.54
CA PHE A 212 -17.80 13.35 9.99
C PHE A 212 -19.15 12.74 10.37
N LYS A 213 -20.23 13.08 9.67
CA LYS A 213 -21.56 12.50 9.89
C LYS A 213 -21.53 10.99 9.61
N ALA A 214 -20.91 10.55 8.51
CA ALA A 214 -20.70 9.14 8.22
C ALA A 214 -19.90 8.44 9.32
N ALA A 215 -18.76 9.02 9.75
CA ALA A 215 -17.96 8.48 10.85
C ALA A 215 -18.77 8.36 12.15
N SER A 216 -19.54 9.39 12.52
CA SER A 216 -20.39 9.38 13.72
C SER A 216 -21.43 8.27 13.67
N GLN A 217 -21.95 7.95 12.47
CA GLN A 217 -22.93 6.89 12.27
C GLN A 217 -22.33 5.50 12.48
N ILE A 218 -21.08 5.29 12.06
CA ILE A 218 -20.32 4.06 12.31
C ILE A 218 -20.11 3.84 13.81
N VAL A 219 -19.93 4.91 14.60
CA VAL A 219 -19.67 4.81 16.04
C VAL A 219 -20.94 4.54 16.87
N LYS A 220 -22.14 4.60 16.29
CA LYS A 220 -23.41 4.51 17.04
C LYS A 220 -23.64 3.19 17.77
N THR A 221 -23.10 2.08 17.28
CA THR A 221 -23.22 0.78 17.97
C THR A 221 -21.85 0.29 18.41
N LEU A 222 -21.75 -0.35 19.58
CA LEU A 222 -20.48 -0.87 20.09
C LEU A 222 -19.82 -1.84 19.09
N LEU A 223 -20.64 -2.65 18.41
CA LEU A 223 -20.17 -3.61 17.42
C LEU A 223 -19.58 -2.91 16.18
N THR A 224 -20.23 -1.87 15.66
CA THR A 224 -19.69 -1.06 14.56
C THR A 224 -18.57 -0.10 14.99
N PHE A 225 -18.49 0.25 16.27
CA PHE A 225 -17.35 1.00 16.79
C PHE A 225 -16.09 0.13 16.83
N LEU A 226 -16.20 -1.10 17.36
CA LEU A 226 -15.08 -2.03 17.50
C LEU A 226 -14.67 -2.67 16.16
N PHE A 227 -15.64 -2.98 15.30
CA PHE A 227 -15.42 -3.74 14.07
C PHE A 227 -15.90 -3.05 12.79
N GLY A 228 -16.61 -1.92 12.91
CA GLY A 228 -17.19 -1.20 11.76
C GLY A 228 -16.28 -0.13 11.16
N LEU A 229 -15.06 0.05 11.65
CA LEU A 229 -13.95 0.58 10.84
C LEU A 229 -13.43 -0.48 9.83
N GLY A 230 -14.35 -1.33 9.37
CA GLY A 230 -14.09 -2.42 8.45
C GLY A 230 -14.02 -1.97 7.01
N MET A 231 -13.50 -2.86 6.17
CA MET A 231 -13.46 -2.69 4.72
C MET A 231 -14.89 -2.47 4.20
N ASP A 232 -15.07 -1.45 3.35
CA ASP A 232 -16.34 -1.06 2.71
C ASP A 232 -17.41 -0.41 3.61
N ASN A 233 -17.32 -0.53 4.95
CA ASN A 233 -18.37 0.01 5.82
C ASN A 233 -18.44 1.55 5.81
N TYR A 234 -17.29 2.23 5.73
CA TYR A 234 -17.28 3.68 5.60
C TYR A 234 -17.91 4.15 4.29
N SER A 235 -17.51 3.54 3.16
CA SER A 235 -18.08 3.87 1.84
C SER A 235 -19.58 3.63 1.81
N PHE A 236 -20.05 2.51 2.35
CA PHE A 236 -21.47 2.20 2.46
C PHE A 236 -22.23 3.24 3.30
N VAL A 237 -21.77 3.54 4.52
CA VAL A 237 -22.40 4.55 5.37
C VAL A 237 -22.34 5.93 4.73
N PHE A 238 -21.23 6.28 4.09
CA PHE A 238 -21.09 7.55 3.37
C PHE A 238 -22.14 7.67 2.27
N THR A 239 -22.41 6.61 1.50
CA THR A 239 -23.46 6.62 0.47
C THR A 239 -24.88 6.77 1.02
N GLN A 240 -25.14 6.38 2.27
CA GLN A 240 -26.43 6.60 2.94
C GLN A 240 -26.59 8.01 3.49
N VAL A 241 -25.48 8.66 3.83
CA VAL A 241 -25.46 9.96 4.51
C VAL A 241 -25.34 11.12 3.53
N LYS A 242 -24.74 10.88 2.36
CA LYS A 242 -24.63 11.89 1.30
C LYS A 242 -26.02 12.33 0.84
N ASP A 243 -26.14 13.63 0.69
CA ASP A 243 -27.33 14.37 0.27
C ASP A 243 -27.38 14.50 -1.26
N ILE A 244 -28.56 14.83 -1.79
CA ILE A 244 -28.81 14.93 -3.24
C ILE A 244 -27.87 15.97 -3.88
N ALA A 245 -27.54 17.04 -3.15
CA ALA A 245 -26.62 18.08 -3.60
C ALA A 245 -25.16 17.62 -3.76
N TYR A 246 -24.80 16.45 -3.21
CA TYR A 246 -23.46 15.86 -3.34
C TYR A 246 -23.31 15.00 -4.62
N ASN A 247 -24.42 14.55 -5.22
CA ASN A 247 -24.41 13.78 -6.48
C ASN A 247 -24.50 14.72 -7.68
#